data_AF-A0A0H5QUD4-F1
#
_entry.id   AF-A0A0H5QUD4-F1
#
_cell.length_a   1.000
_cell.length_b   1.000
_cell.length_c   1.000
_cell.angle_alpha   90.00
_cell.angle_beta   90.00
_cell.angle_gamma   90.00
#
_symmetry.space_group_name_H-M   'P 1'
#
loop_
_entity.id
_entity.type
_entity.pdbx_description
1 polymer ?
#
loop_
_entity_poly.entity_id
_entity_poly.type
_entity_poly.pdbx_seq_one_letter_code
_entity_poly.pdbx_strand_id
1 'polypeptide(L)'
;MDSLALPGSLNDCGNSSHIASSTQYQVFHATEQNPFSAHIPVIKIANNRRRWVHLFPKTDAPLTQLNMRSLCMPAILPLTTDYFPSPDELQNEFRNTVHTLSLIPNDHRYHDRAENLVSELITQRLTNDFQLMVSSSALLRSDEFSPSQQTVKFQLSLGRDHHQILLDRQADNIQVHRYFRHGNVSTDSQWDPQEQAAFPYRYFLWSDTSSSLVPTDGMIRANYDTPFNWNYADQLTAGHQDNMAGPSLKYRRIRFAIVPPLTMEEHVSHSQRLGNCLESLFGKSLADLGIGRRNRPILLGSFIPFDAGFVDGADRHQSFSVYYDTDIDPSACFHVEVRWMMATGVTISRWVTDQLKQSVKERSLSILQLPACHYVPTNRWFLPSVSCPFRAAALIPLVAPSLSILARTYLLRFRFVPDSFHNLPIQYIHVSGISVIRFVRGGLQWISHPKANSQDALAQFQLLEETMGILSVCHTTVIALVNEITDHDMFMPS
;
A
#
# COMPACT_ATOMS: atom_id res chain seq x y z
N MET A 1 16.98 27.41 -47.40
CA MET A 1 16.63 27.22 -48.82
C MET A 1 16.11 25.80 -48.95
N ASP A 2 14.85 25.48 -49.20
CA ASP A 2 13.60 26.19 -49.43
C ASP A 2 12.51 25.15 -49.09
N SER A 3 11.52 25.47 -48.25
CA SER A 3 10.11 25.72 -48.62
C SER A 3 9.53 24.81 -49.71
N LEU A 4 8.38 24.19 -49.45
CA LEU A 4 7.30 23.84 -50.40
C LEU A 4 6.13 23.28 -49.54
N ALA A 5 5.13 24.08 -49.16
CA ALA A 5 3.96 24.55 -49.90
C ALA A 5 2.80 23.52 -49.95
N LEU A 6 1.71 23.87 -49.26
CA LEU A 6 0.36 23.29 -49.35
C LEU A 6 -0.30 23.66 -50.69
N PRO A 7 -1.24 22.84 -51.22
CA PRO A 7 -2.20 23.31 -52.21
C PRO A 7 -3.59 23.52 -51.59
N GLY A 8 -4.09 24.75 -51.72
CA GLY A 8 -5.16 25.11 -52.66
C GLY A 8 -6.58 24.56 -52.44
N SER A 9 -7.48 25.48 -52.10
CA SER A 9 -8.94 25.35 -52.04
C SER A 9 -9.63 25.13 -53.40
N LEU A 10 -10.81 24.51 -53.37
CA LEU A 10 -11.88 24.71 -54.36
C LEU A 10 -13.22 24.80 -53.62
N ASN A 11 -13.81 25.99 -53.64
CA ASN A 11 -15.25 26.21 -53.40
C ASN A 11 -15.98 26.01 -54.75
N ASP A 12 -17.11 25.30 -54.77
CA ASP A 12 -18.30 25.81 -55.43
C ASP A 12 -19.61 25.15 -54.96
N CYS A 13 -20.71 25.88 -55.14
CA CYS A 13 -21.96 25.87 -54.39
C CYS A 13 -23.07 24.95 -54.95
N GLY A 14 -24.12 24.65 -54.15
CA GLY A 14 -25.44 24.27 -54.70
C GLY A 14 -26.46 23.52 -53.82
N ASN A 15 -27.26 24.26 -53.03
CA ASN A 15 -28.68 24.07 -52.64
C ASN A 15 -29.27 22.69 -52.22
N SER A 16 -29.81 22.60 -50.98
CA SER A 16 -31.26 22.81 -50.69
C SER A 16 -31.67 22.45 -49.24
N SER A 17 -32.34 23.42 -48.61
CA SER A 17 -33.36 23.46 -47.55
C SER A 17 -33.84 22.17 -46.81
N HIS A 18 -33.87 22.20 -45.46
CA HIS A 18 -35.09 22.45 -44.64
C HIS A 18 -34.90 22.32 -43.10
N ILE A 19 -35.32 23.37 -42.37
CA ILE A 19 -36.10 23.40 -41.08
C ILE A 19 -35.42 22.80 -39.82
N ALA A 20 -34.74 23.59 -38.97
CA ALA A 20 -35.21 24.42 -37.85
C ALA A 20 -35.59 23.68 -36.54
N SER A 21 -34.78 23.86 -35.49
CA SER A 21 -35.26 23.98 -34.11
C SER A 21 -34.33 24.89 -33.30
N SER A 22 -34.93 25.94 -32.76
CA SER A 22 -34.35 27.06 -32.02
C SER A 22 -33.75 26.67 -30.66
N THR A 23 -32.54 27.16 -30.38
CA THR A 23 -32.12 27.45 -29.00
C THR A 23 -31.48 28.84 -29.00
N GLN A 24 -32.17 29.81 -28.41
CA GLN A 24 -31.68 31.17 -28.22
C GLN A 24 -30.40 31.14 -27.38
N TYR A 25 -29.27 31.57 -27.95
CA TYR A 25 -28.10 31.93 -27.17
C TYR A 25 -28.36 33.30 -26.55
N GLN A 26 -28.57 33.35 -25.23
CA GLN A 26 -28.46 34.60 -24.48
C GLN A 26 -27.02 35.08 -24.53
N VAL A 27 -26.80 36.17 -25.25
CA VAL A 27 -25.54 36.92 -25.22
C VAL A 27 -25.44 37.60 -23.86
N PHE A 28 -24.63 37.05 -22.96
CA PHE A 28 -24.21 37.78 -21.77
C PHE A 28 -23.28 38.90 -22.21
N HIS A 29 -23.76 40.14 -22.15
CA HIS A 29 -22.90 41.32 -22.25
C HIS A 29 -21.90 41.26 -21.09
N ALA A 30 -20.62 41.02 -21.40
CA ALA A 30 -19.55 41.18 -20.45
C ALA A 30 -19.49 42.66 -20.06
N THR A 31 -19.92 42.98 -18.84
CA THR A 31 -19.60 44.26 -18.21
C THR A 31 -18.09 44.37 -18.15
N GLU A 32 -17.52 45.36 -18.85
CA GLU A 32 -16.11 45.73 -18.76
C GLU A 32 -15.79 46.08 -17.30
N GLN A 33 -15.25 45.10 -16.56
CA GLN A 33 -14.71 45.34 -15.23
C GLN A 33 -13.24 45.75 -15.37
N ASN A 34 -12.92 46.88 -14.74
CA ASN A 34 -11.60 47.45 -14.68
C ASN A 34 -10.59 46.42 -14.12
N PRO A 35 -9.50 46.08 -14.85
CA PRO A 35 -8.51 45.09 -14.43
C PRO A 35 -7.68 45.49 -13.19
N PHE A 36 -7.86 46.72 -12.66
CA PHE A 36 -7.23 47.21 -11.43
C PHE A 36 -8.19 47.34 -10.24
N SER A 37 -9.45 46.90 -10.38
CA SER A 37 -10.34 46.75 -9.22
C SER A 37 -9.98 45.47 -8.46
N ALA A 38 -9.36 45.63 -7.30
CA ALA A 38 -8.96 44.54 -6.42
C ALA A 38 -10.17 43.87 -5.73
N HIS A 39 -10.94 43.11 -6.49
CA HIS A 39 -11.74 42.01 -5.97
C HIS A 39 -11.50 40.80 -6.86
N ILE A 40 -10.33 40.17 -6.72
CA ILE A 40 -10.16 38.78 -7.14
C ILE A 40 -11.17 38.01 -6.31
N PRO A 41 -12.24 37.44 -6.89
CA PRO A 41 -13.08 36.54 -6.13
C PRO A 41 -12.13 35.44 -5.65
N VAL A 42 -12.01 35.28 -4.33
CA VAL A 42 -11.33 34.13 -3.74
C VAL A 42 -12.17 32.94 -4.20
N ILE A 43 -11.83 32.38 -5.37
CA ILE A 43 -12.32 31.08 -5.77
C ILE A 43 -11.92 30.22 -4.59
N LYS A 44 -12.91 29.71 -3.85
CA LYS A 44 -12.69 28.74 -2.78
C LYS A 44 -12.17 27.47 -3.44
N ILE A 45 -10.90 27.49 -3.83
CA ILE A 45 -10.16 26.36 -4.34
C ILE A 45 -10.19 25.35 -3.19
N ALA A 46 -10.87 24.23 -3.40
CA ALA A 46 -10.93 23.17 -2.40
C ALA A 46 -9.50 22.80 -1.97
N ASN A 47 -9.29 22.50 -0.67
CA ASN A 47 -7.95 22.20 -0.14
C ASN A 47 -7.20 21.15 -0.97
N ASN A 48 -7.91 20.14 -1.49
CA ASN A 48 -7.33 19.13 -2.37
C ASN A 48 -6.71 19.72 -3.64
N ARG A 49 -7.32 20.75 -4.24
CA ARG A 49 -6.80 21.43 -5.44
C ARG A 49 -5.61 22.33 -5.12
N ARG A 50 -5.57 22.94 -3.93
CA ARG A 50 -4.40 23.72 -3.47
C ARG A 50 -3.13 22.86 -3.37
N ARG A 51 -3.25 21.58 -3.01
CA ARG A 51 -2.10 20.64 -2.99
C ARG A 51 -1.40 20.49 -4.33
N TRP A 52 -2.13 20.73 -5.43
CA TRP A 52 -1.65 20.61 -6.79
C TRP A 52 -1.55 21.98 -7.49
N VAL A 53 -1.55 23.08 -6.72
CA VAL A 53 -1.62 24.45 -7.25
C VAL A 53 -0.53 24.73 -8.29
N HIS A 54 0.67 24.19 -8.10
CA HIS A 54 1.80 24.37 -9.02
C HIS A 54 1.67 23.62 -10.36
N LEU A 55 0.75 22.66 -10.46
CA LEU A 55 0.51 21.91 -11.70
C LEU A 55 -0.57 22.50 -12.58
N PHE A 56 -1.47 23.31 -12.01
CA PHE A 56 -2.56 23.88 -12.78
C PHE A 56 -2.05 25.04 -13.65
N PRO A 57 -2.48 25.10 -14.94
CA PRO A 57 -2.23 26.27 -15.76
C PRO A 57 -2.76 27.52 -15.05
N LYS A 58 -1.99 28.61 -15.08
CA LYS A 58 -2.39 29.91 -14.52
C LYS A 58 -3.46 30.63 -15.36
N THR A 59 -3.95 30.01 -16.43
CA THR A 59 -4.91 30.60 -17.37
C THR A 59 -6.34 30.21 -17.00
N ASP A 60 -7.28 31.15 -17.19
CA ASP A 60 -8.74 31.01 -16.95
C ASP A 60 -9.45 30.04 -17.91
N ALA A 61 -8.75 29.04 -18.43
CA ALA A 61 -9.34 28.07 -19.33
C ALA A 61 -10.49 27.33 -18.61
N PRO A 62 -11.67 27.22 -19.25
CA PRO A 62 -12.85 26.65 -18.60
C PRO A 62 -12.56 25.23 -18.11
N LEU A 63 -12.98 24.97 -16.87
CA LEU A 63 -12.78 23.73 -16.11
C LEU A 63 -13.37 22.45 -16.73
N THR A 64 -13.94 22.56 -17.93
CA THR A 64 -14.71 21.53 -18.62
C THR A 64 -13.90 20.70 -19.62
N GLN A 65 -12.65 21.08 -19.94
CA GLN A 65 -11.80 20.27 -20.82
C GLN A 65 -11.02 19.19 -20.06
N LEU A 66 -11.11 17.96 -20.57
CA LEU A 66 -10.38 16.80 -20.07
C LEU A 66 -8.87 17.02 -20.25
N ASN A 67 -8.11 17.09 -19.15
CA ASN A 67 -6.66 17.24 -19.21
C ASN A 67 -5.99 15.88 -19.48
N MET A 68 -5.95 15.49 -20.75
CA MET A 68 -5.34 14.23 -21.21
C MET A 68 -3.88 14.05 -20.76
N ARG A 69 -3.13 15.15 -20.65
CA ARG A 69 -1.74 15.09 -20.16
C ARG A 69 -1.67 14.61 -18.72
N SER A 70 -2.57 15.05 -17.86
CA SER A 70 -2.65 14.58 -16.47
C SER A 70 -3.09 13.11 -16.37
N LEU A 71 -3.83 12.59 -17.35
CA LEU A 71 -4.27 11.19 -17.38
C LEU A 71 -3.16 10.26 -17.89
N CYS A 72 -2.39 10.69 -18.90
CA CYS A 72 -1.31 9.90 -19.49
C CYS A 72 0.03 10.04 -18.75
N MET A 73 0.23 11.16 -18.05
CA MET A 73 1.45 11.49 -17.31
C MET A 73 1.09 12.00 -15.91
N PRO A 74 0.81 11.09 -14.96
CA PRO A 74 0.47 11.49 -13.59
C PRO A 74 1.66 12.22 -12.97
N ALA A 75 1.40 13.38 -12.37
CA ALA A 75 2.41 14.15 -11.68
C ALA A 75 2.66 13.61 -10.27
N ILE A 76 3.89 13.77 -9.80
CA ILE A 76 4.26 13.53 -8.40
C ILE A 76 3.71 14.69 -7.56
N LEU A 77 3.21 14.39 -6.35
CA LEU A 77 2.74 15.40 -5.41
C LEU A 77 3.85 16.44 -5.16
N PRO A 78 3.58 17.74 -5.32
CA PRO A 78 4.57 18.78 -5.01
C PRO A 78 5.02 18.68 -3.55
N LEU A 79 6.31 18.83 -3.28
CA LEU A 79 6.83 18.81 -1.89
C LEU A 79 6.45 20.06 -1.10
N THR A 80 6.10 21.15 -1.80
CA THR A 80 5.84 22.46 -1.21
C THR A 80 4.40 22.91 -1.41
N THR A 81 3.91 23.74 -0.50
CA THR A 81 2.61 24.43 -0.59
C THR A 81 2.76 25.90 -0.19
N ASP A 82 1.91 26.76 -0.74
CA ASP A 82 1.84 28.19 -0.42
C ASP A 82 0.83 28.51 0.70
N TYR A 83 0.05 27.52 1.13
CA TYR A 83 -1.03 27.71 2.07
C TYR A 83 -0.78 27.07 3.43
N PHE A 84 -0.96 27.87 4.48
CA PHE A 84 -1.15 27.43 5.86
C PHE A 84 -2.21 28.34 6.50
N PRO A 85 -3.11 27.83 7.37
CA PRO A 85 -4.16 28.64 7.98
C PRO A 85 -3.60 29.83 8.77
N SER A 86 -4.32 30.95 8.77
CA SER A 86 -3.92 32.13 9.52
C SER A 86 -3.98 31.88 11.04
N PRO A 87 -3.26 32.64 11.87
CA PRO A 87 -3.35 32.51 13.32
C PRO A 87 -4.79 32.61 13.86
N ASP A 88 -5.61 33.49 13.28
CA ASP A 88 -7.02 33.66 13.65
C ASP A 88 -7.86 32.45 13.25
N GLU A 89 -7.62 31.88 12.06
CA GLU A 89 -8.27 30.64 11.63
C GLU A 89 -7.90 29.48 12.56
N LEU A 90 -6.61 29.34 12.91
CA LEU A 90 -6.14 28.27 13.80
C LEU A 90 -6.76 28.34 15.19
N GLN A 91 -7.03 29.55 15.71
CA GLN A 91 -7.63 29.72 17.03
C GLN A 91 -9.14 29.43 17.02
N ASN A 92 -9.85 29.88 15.98
CA ASN A 92 -11.31 29.82 15.94
C ASN A 92 -11.84 28.52 15.30
N GLU A 93 -11.17 28.04 14.26
CA GLU A 93 -11.63 26.91 13.45
C GLU A 93 -10.90 25.60 13.70
N PHE A 94 -9.78 25.60 14.43
CA PHE A 94 -8.99 24.40 14.66
C PHE A 94 -8.82 24.11 16.15
N ARG A 95 -8.74 22.82 16.49
CA ARG A 95 -8.25 22.34 17.77
C ARG A 95 -6.77 22.01 17.62
N ASN A 96 -5.98 22.42 18.61
CA ASN A 96 -4.54 22.18 18.66
C ASN A 96 -4.24 21.05 19.66
N THR A 97 -3.40 20.10 19.27
CA THR A 97 -2.76 19.16 20.19
C THR A 97 -1.26 19.31 20.09
N VAL A 98 -0.60 19.33 21.24
CA VAL A 98 0.84 19.57 21.34
C VAL A 98 1.49 18.41 22.05
N HIS A 99 2.57 17.90 21.48
CA HIS A 99 3.47 16.98 22.16
C HIS A 99 4.91 17.45 21.99
N THR A 100 5.72 17.09 22.97
CA THR A 100 7.08 17.59 23.14
C THR A 100 8.06 16.42 23.03
N LEU A 101 9.19 16.66 22.36
CA LEU A 101 10.23 15.68 22.13
C LEU A 101 11.58 16.31 22.50
N SER A 102 12.47 15.48 23.03
CA SER A 102 13.88 15.81 23.25
C SER A 102 14.74 14.65 22.75
N LEU A 103 16.01 14.93 22.52
CA LEU A 103 17.00 13.87 22.33
C LEU A 103 17.09 13.00 23.58
N ILE A 104 17.41 11.72 23.38
CA ILE A 104 17.68 10.79 24.48
C ILE A 104 19.15 10.98 24.92
N PRO A 105 19.43 11.10 26.22
CA PRO A 105 20.80 11.17 26.70
C PRO A 105 21.62 9.93 26.28
N ASN A 106 22.86 10.15 25.82
CA ASN A 106 23.77 9.10 25.31
C ASN A 106 23.30 8.39 24.03
N ASP A 107 22.34 8.98 23.31
CA ASP A 107 21.86 8.45 22.04
C ASP A 107 22.34 9.31 20.86
N HIS A 108 23.39 8.84 20.21
CA HIS A 108 24.07 9.58 19.16
C HIS A 108 23.46 9.40 17.77
N ARG A 109 22.25 8.82 17.63
CA ARG A 109 21.54 8.60 16.35
C ARG A 109 21.40 9.87 15.50
N TYR A 110 21.34 11.02 16.16
CA TYR A 110 21.19 12.33 15.53
C TYR A 110 22.42 13.23 15.71
N HIS A 111 23.59 12.65 16.00
CA HIS A 111 24.84 13.37 16.30
C HIS A 111 24.67 14.42 17.40
N ASP A 112 23.81 14.13 18.40
CA ASP A 112 23.48 15.03 19.52
C ASP A 112 22.95 16.40 19.08
N ARG A 113 22.35 16.48 17.87
CA ARG A 113 21.80 17.71 17.29
C ARG A 113 20.29 17.58 17.07
N ALA A 114 19.52 18.39 17.78
CA ALA A 114 18.05 18.37 17.66
C ALA A 114 17.58 18.75 16.25
N GLU A 115 18.35 19.52 15.47
CA GLU A 115 18.02 19.81 14.07
C GLU A 115 17.95 18.56 13.20
N ASN A 116 18.80 17.57 13.45
CA ASN A 116 18.82 16.33 12.68
C ASN A 116 17.55 15.50 12.96
N LEU A 117 17.10 15.48 14.21
CA LEU A 117 15.81 14.88 14.57
C LEU A 117 14.66 15.64 13.89
N VAL A 118 14.67 16.98 13.90
CA VAL A 118 13.65 17.78 13.19
C VAL A 118 13.61 17.47 11.69
N SER A 119 14.78 17.33 11.05
CA SER A 119 14.87 16.93 9.64
C SER A 119 14.21 15.57 9.38
N GLU A 120 14.42 14.61 10.28
CA GLU A 120 13.77 13.30 10.20
C GLU A 120 12.26 13.40 10.39
N LEU A 121 11.79 14.15 11.40
CA LEU A 121 10.36 14.39 11.64
C LEU A 121 9.66 14.99 10.41
N ILE A 122 10.31 15.94 9.73
CA ILE A 122 9.84 16.53 8.47
C ILE A 122 9.82 15.46 7.37
N THR A 123 10.88 14.67 7.23
CA THR A 123 10.98 13.60 6.21
C THR A 123 9.88 12.53 6.38
N GLN A 124 9.56 12.16 7.62
CA GLN A 124 8.44 11.24 7.91
C GLN A 124 7.09 11.83 7.47
N ARG A 125 6.89 13.14 7.65
CA ARG A 125 5.68 13.86 7.20
C ARG A 125 5.60 13.93 5.68
N LEU A 126 6.69 14.28 5.00
CA LEU A 126 6.77 14.28 3.53
C LEU A 126 6.49 12.89 2.94
N THR A 127 6.98 11.83 3.58
CA THR A 127 6.70 10.43 3.17
C THR A 127 5.24 10.03 3.38
N ASN A 128 4.51 10.74 4.25
CA ASN A 128 3.07 10.59 4.47
C ASN A 128 2.26 11.71 3.78
N ASP A 129 2.75 12.21 2.66
CA ASP A 129 2.09 13.15 1.74
C ASP A 129 1.85 14.57 2.28
N PHE A 130 2.42 14.94 3.43
CA PHE A 130 2.47 16.34 3.84
C PHE A 130 3.33 17.15 2.88
N GLN A 131 3.00 18.42 2.72
CA GLN A 131 3.75 19.39 1.94
C GLN A 131 4.32 20.44 2.89
N LEU A 132 5.57 20.83 2.65
CA LEU A 132 6.25 21.87 3.40
C LEU A 132 5.74 23.24 2.97
N MET A 133 5.30 24.07 3.90
CA MET A 133 4.90 25.42 3.58
C MET A 133 6.13 26.29 3.34
N VAL A 134 6.19 26.93 2.17
CA VAL A 134 7.23 27.89 1.84
C VAL A 134 6.63 29.28 1.96
N SER A 135 6.97 29.98 3.04
CA SER A 135 6.55 31.37 3.19
C SER A 135 7.27 32.22 2.14
N SER A 136 6.54 33.03 1.37
CA SER A 136 7.13 33.94 0.36
C SER A 136 8.15 34.90 0.97
N SER A 137 8.02 35.21 2.27
CA SER A 137 8.97 36.02 3.02
C SER A 137 10.31 35.31 3.30
N ALA A 138 10.37 33.98 3.29
CA ALA A 138 11.61 33.23 3.49
C ALA A 138 12.49 33.21 2.23
N LEU A 139 11.88 33.17 1.03
CA LEU A 139 12.60 33.22 -0.25
C LEU A 139 13.21 34.59 -0.54
N LEU A 140 12.60 35.66 -0.03
CA LEU A 140 13.09 37.04 -0.19
C LEU A 140 14.16 37.44 0.85
N ARG A 141 14.38 36.61 1.89
CA ARG A 141 15.36 36.85 2.96
C ARG A 141 16.51 35.84 2.96
N SER A 142 16.77 35.18 1.83
CA SER A 142 17.89 34.23 1.69
C SER A 142 19.27 34.85 1.97
N ASP A 143 19.39 36.19 1.95
CA ASP A 143 20.64 36.91 2.22
C ASP A 143 20.81 37.39 3.69
N GLU A 144 19.82 37.18 4.56
CA GLU A 144 19.91 37.55 5.99
C GLU A 144 19.59 36.37 6.90
N PHE A 145 20.43 35.33 6.86
CA PHE A 145 20.44 34.31 7.90
C PHE A 145 21.00 34.93 9.19
N SER A 146 20.16 35.63 9.96
CA SER A 146 20.53 36.12 11.29
C SER A 146 20.81 34.91 12.19
N PRO A 147 22.05 34.70 12.67
CA PRO A 147 22.41 33.53 13.49
C PRO A 147 21.76 33.52 14.89
N SER A 148 20.87 34.47 15.19
CA SER A 148 20.23 34.71 16.48
C SER A 148 18.78 34.21 16.59
N GLN A 149 18.21 33.57 15.57
CA GLN A 149 16.89 32.94 15.74
C GLN A 149 17.00 31.73 16.67
N GLN A 150 16.63 31.97 17.94
CA GLN A 150 16.61 31.00 19.02
C GLN A 150 15.59 29.88 18.78
N THR A 151 14.50 30.19 18.08
CA THR A 151 13.45 29.24 17.72
C THR A 151 13.33 29.10 16.22
N VAL A 152 13.41 27.87 15.71
CA VAL A 152 13.16 27.55 14.29
C VAL A 152 11.75 26.98 14.15
N LYS A 153 11.01 27.43 13.14
CA LYS A 153 9.62 27.02 12.91
C LYS A 153 9.46 26.43 11.50
N PHE A 154 8.90 25.23 11.43
CA PHE A 154 8.49 24.57 10.20
C PHE A 154 6.98 24.36 10.19
N GLN A 155 6.34 24.58 9.05
CA GLN A 155 4.90 24.43 8.87
C GLN A 155 4.65 23.43 7.74
N LEU A 156 3.79 22.44 7.97
CA LEU A 156 3.47 21.40 7.02
C LEU A 156 1.95 21.24 6.89
N SER A 157 1.47 20.89 5.70
CA SER A 157 0.04 20.71 5.44
C SER A 157 -0.24 19.44 4.65
N LEU A 158 -1.30 18.72 5.06
CA LEU A 158 -1.92 17.61 4.34
C LEU A 158 -3.42 17.90 4.20
N GLY A 159 -3.79 18.69 3.19
CA GLY A 159 -5.20 18.99 2.90
C GLY A 159 -5.90 19.78 4.01
N ARG A 160 -6.47 19.09 5.00
CA ARG A 160 -7.15 19.68 6.17
C ARG A 160 -6.37 19.55 7.47
N ASP A 161 -5.31 18.75 7.47
CA ASP A 161 -4.45 18.52 8.61
C ASP A 161 -3.21 19.42 8.50
N HIS A 162 -2.89 20.13 9.57
CA HIS A 162 -1.78 21.10 9.58
C HIS A 162 -0.87 20.87 10.78
N HIS A 163 0.42 20.69 10.53
CA HIS A 163 1.42 20.48 11.56
C HIS A 163 2.40 21.65 11.61
N GLN A 164 2.83 22.00 12.81
CA GLN A 164 3.90 22.97 13.03
C GLN A 164 4.93 22.36 13.98
N ILE A 165 6.18 22.32 13.54
CA ILE A 165 7.32 21.84 14.34
C ILE A 165 8.13 23.05 14.75
N LEU A 166 8.28 23.23 16.05
CA LEU A 166 9.08 24.29 16.67
C LEU A 166 10.30 23.64 17.32
N LEU A 167 11.49 24.16 17.03
CA LEU A 167 12.74 23.79 17.69
C LEU A 167 13.22 24.99 18.50
N ASP A 168 13.34 24.83 19.81
CA ASP A 168 14.12 25.73 20.66
C ASP A 168 15.57 25.24 20.73
N ARG A 169 16.48 26.00 20.11
CA ARG A 169 17.90 25.64 20.01
C ARG A 169 18.65 25.76 21.34
N GLN A 170 18.14 26.51 22.32
CA GLN A 170 18.81 26.62 23.63
C GLN A 170 18.45 25.46 24.54
N ALA A 171 17.21 24.99 24.48
CA ALA A 171 16.72 23.91 25.31
C ALA A 171 16.80 22.53 24.64
N ASP A 172 17.25 22.46 23.38
CA ASP A 172 17.18 21.27 22.50
C ASP A 172 15.81 20.58 22.55
N ASN A 173 14.77 21.41 22.60
CA ASN A 173 13.41 20.99 22.82
C ASN A 173 12.58 21.19 21.55
N ILE A 174 11.86 20.15 21.15
CA ILE A 174 11.03 20.15 19.95
C ILE A 174 9.57 20.08 20.37
N GLN A 175 8.78 21.07 19.96
CA GLN A 175 7.32 21.07 20.13
C GLN A 175 6.64 20.84 18.80
N VAL A 176 5.77 19.83 18.75
CA VAL A 176 4.96 19.51 17.59
C VAL A 176 3.53 19.91 17.87
N HIS A 177 3.06 20.96 17.21
CA HIS A 177 1.65 21.36 17.20
C HIS A 177 0.94 20.69 16.03
N ARG A 178 -0.23 20.12 16.29
CA ARG A 178 -1.08 19.49 15.28
C ARG A 178 -2.47 20.11 15.36
N TYR A 179 -2.86 20.74 14.27
CA TYR A 179 -4.11 21.47 14.13
C TYR A 179 -5.08 20.67 13.27
N PHE A 180 -6.29 20.48 13.80
CA PHE A 180 -7.39 19.77 13.13
C PHE A 180 -8.66 20.59 13.25
N ARG A 181 -9.37 20.75 12.13
CA ARG A 181 -10.54 21.65 12.06
C ARG A 181 -11.68 21.15 12.96
N HIS A 182 -12.35 22.04 13.69
CA HIS A 182 -13.53 21.74 14.49
C HIS A 182 -14.60 21.04 13.64
N GLY A 183 -15.21 19.98 14.19
CA GLY A 183 -16.21 19.16 13.49
C GLY A 183 -15.64 18.13 12.52
N ASN A 184 -14.33 18.14 12.24
CA ASN A 184 -13.65 17.02 11.59
C ASN A 184 -13.05 16.09 12.65
N VAL A 185 -13.21 14.79 12.45
CA VAL A 185 -12.57 13.77 13.27
C VAL A 185 -11.08 13.73 12.94
N SER A 186 -10.23 13.75 13.97
CA SER A 186 -8.78 13.64 13.84
C SER A 186 -8.39 12.33 13.14
N THR A 187 -7.51 12.42 12.14
CA THR A 187 -6.88 11.29 11.45
C THR A 187 -5.93 10.46 12.35
N ASP A 188 -5.81 10.81 13.63
CA ASP A 188 -4.71 10.39 14.49
C ASP A 188 -5.06 9.25 15.46
N SER A 189 -6.34 8.92 15.66
CA SER A 189 -6.75 7.76 16.51
C SER A 189 -8.25 7.60 16.74
N GLN A 190 -9.07 8.60 16.38
CA GLN A 190 -10.50 8.62 16.75
C GLN A 190 -11.44 8.49 15.56
N TRP A 191 -10.94 8.13 14.38
CA TRP A 191 -11.81 7.80 13.26
C TRP A 191 -12.45 6.43 13.53
N ASP A 192 -13.76 6.37 13.78
CA ASP A 192 -14.50 5.12 13.67
C ASP A 192 -14.60 4.77 12.18
N PRO A 193 -13.97 3.69 11.70
CA PRO A 193 -14.06 3.27 10.30
C PRO A 193 -15.52 3.09 9.81
N GLN A 194 -16.48 2.92 10.72
CA GLN A 194 -17.91 2.82 10.41
C GLN A 194 -18.55 4.15 10.01
N GLU A 195 -17.99 5.30 10.40
CA GLU A 195 -18.56 6.62 10.09
C GLU A 195 -18.26 7.11 8.65
N GLN A 196 -17.38 6.43 7.89
CA GLN A 196 -17.21 6.74 6.47
C GLN A 196 -18.25 6.01 5.63
N ALA A 197 -19.08 6.79 4.94
CA ALA A 197 -19.83 6.28 3.80
C ALA A 197 -18.84 5.71 2.78
N ALA A 198 -18.82 4.39 2.65
CA ALA A 198 -18.13 3.72 1.58
C ALA A 198 -19.02 3.77 0.34
N PHE A 199 -18.49 4.22 -0.79
CA PHE A 199 -19.24 4.36 -2.02
C PHE A 199 -18.99 3.14 -2.91
N PRO A 200 -20.03 2.44 -3.38
CA PRO A 200 -19.86 1.37 -4.34
C PRO A 200 -19.37 1.98 -5.67
N TYR A 201 -18.29 1.43 -6.20
CA TYR A 201 -17.73 1.83 -7.48
C TYR A 201 -17.46 0.59 -8.33
N ARG A 202 -18.07 0.57 -9.52
CA ARG A 202 -17.84 -0.47 -10.52
C ARG A 202 -16.84 0.05 -11.54
N TYR A 203 -15.80 -0.74 -11.78
CA TYR A 203 -14.78 -0.45 -12.78
C TYR A 203 -14.47 -1.69 -13.59
N PHE A 204 -13.84 -1.50 -14.74
CA PHE A 204 -13.38 -2.57 -15.60
C PHE A 204 -11.88 -2.72 -15.46
N LEU A 205 -11.43 -3.91 -15.07
CA LEU A 205 -10.02 -4.21 -14.85
C LEU A 205 -9.53 -5.19 -15.91
N TRP A 206 -8.42 -4.87 -16.56
CA TRP A 206 -7.81 -5.79 -17.52
C TRP A 206 -7.25 -7.03 -16.80
N SER A 207 -7.64 -8.21 -17.28
CA SER A 207 -7.18 -9.50 -16.78
C SER A 207 -6.28 -10.13 -17.84
N ASP A 208 -5.01 -10.34 -17.49
CA ASP A 208 -4.05 -11.01 -18.38
C ASP A 208 -4.45 -12.49 -18.62
N THR A 209 -4.99 -13.14 -17.58
CA THR A 209 -5.40 -14.55 -17.64
C THR A 209 -6.57 -14.77 -18.60
N SER A 210 -7.56 -13.88 -18.59
CA SER A 210 -8.75 -13.98 -19.46
C SER A 210 -8.67 -13.10 -20.70
N SER A 211 -7.55 -12.38 -20.91
CA SER A 211 -7.33 -11.42 -22.00
C SER A 211 -8.53 -10.49 -22.27
N SER A 212 -9.16 -10.01 -21.19
CA SER A 212 -10.43 -9.29 -21.26
C SER A 212 -10.60 -8.31 -20.08
N LEU A 213 -11.50 -7.34 -20.26
CA LEU A 213 -11.92 -6.41 -19.20
C LEU A 213 -12.95 -7.08 -18.31
N VAL A 214 -12.59 -7.30 -17.04
CA VAL A 214 -13.45 -7.92 -16.04
C VAL A 214 -14.16 -6.84 -15.22
N PRO A 215 -15.50 -6.81 -15.16
CA PRO A 215 -16.22 -5.91 -14.28
C PRO A 215 -15.90 -6.26 -12.82
N THR A 216 -15.42 -5.28 -12.08
CA THR A 216 -15.03 -5.43 -10.68
C THR A 216 -15.76 -4.39 -9.85
N ASP A 217 -16.39 -4.85 -8.77
CA ASP A 217 -17.03 -4.00 -7.79
C ASP A 217 -16.06 -3.77 -6.62
N GLY A 218 -15.94 -2.51 -6.20
CA GLY A 218 -15.14 -2.12 -5.05
C GLY A 218 -15.86 -1.09 -4.20
N MET A 219 -15.51 -1.05 -2.93
CA MET A 219 -15.95 0.01 -2.02
C MET A 219 -14.83 1.05 -1.93
N ILE A 220 -15.09 2.27 -2.42
CA ILE A 220 -14.15 3.38 -2.32
C ILE A 220 -14.51 4.21 -1.09
N ARG A 221 -13.50 4.55 -0.30
CA ARG A 221 -13.60 5.46 0.84
C ARG A 221 -12.83 6.73 0.54
N ALA A 222 -13.35 7.85 1.04
CA ALA A 222 -12.75 9.17 0.82
C ALA A 222 -11.42 9.34 1.59
N ASN A 223 -11.30 8.71 2.76
CA ASN A 223 -10.10 8.77 3.59
C ASN A 223 -9.55 7.35 3.84
N TYR A 224 -8.29 7.28 4.29
CA TYR A 224 -7.65 6.01 4.64
C TYR A 224 -8.36 5.31 5.81
N ASP A 225 -8.42 3.98 5.74
CA ASP A 225 -9.09 3.13 6.74
C ASP A 225 -8.42 3.10 8.12
N THR A 226 -7.16 3.52 8.22
CA THR A 226 -6.36 3.41 9.44
C THR A 226 -5.84 4.77 9.83
N PRO A 227 -6.18 5.29 11.02
CA PRO A 227 -5.56 6.50 11.54
C PRO A 227 -4.04 6.32 11.61
N PHE A 228 -3.29 7.41 11.55
CA PHE A 228 -1.83 7.39 11.73
C PHE A 228 -1.46 8.10 13.02
N ASN A 229 -0.91 7.38 14.00
CA ASN A 229 -0.56 7.96 15.30
C ASN A 229 0.76 8.74 15.23
N TRP A 230 0.68 10.04 14.97
CA TRP A 230 1.84 10.91 14.81
C TRP A 230 2.68 11.03 16.08
N ASN A 231 2.06 11.07 17.26
CA ASN A 231 2.79 11.15 18.52
C ASN A 231 3.64 9.88 18.73
N TYR A 232 3.05 8.71 18.49
CA TYR A 232 3.79 7.44 18.57
C TYR A 232 4.90 7.35 17.51
N ALA A 233 4.62 7.76 16.28
CA ALA A 233 5.60 7.78 15.20
C ALA A 233 6.77 8.72 15.52
N ASP A 234 6.51 9.89 16.07
CA ASP A 234 7.54 10.86 16.46
C ASP A 234 8.37 10.35 17.65
N GLN A 235 7.75 9.72 18.64
CA GLN A 235 8.46 9.10 19.76
C GLN A 235 9.33 7.92 19.30
N LEU A 236 8.85 7.10 18.35
CA LEU A 236 9.62 6.04 17.72
C LEU A 236 10.81 6.62 16.93
N THR A 237 10.58 7.71 16.19
CA THR A 237 11.62 8.43 15.44
C THR A 237 12.70 8.98 16.37
N ALA A 238 12.30 9.61 17.48
CA ALA A 238 13.20 10.13 18.49
C ALA A 238 13.85 9.03 19.36
N GLY A 239 13.43 7.78 19.21
CA GLY A 239 14.00 6.64 19.91
C GLY A 239 13.42 6.34 21.29
N HIS A 240 12.37 7.06 21.71
CA HIS A 240 11.67 6.84 22.99
C HIS A 240 10.77 5.61 22.96
N GLN A 241 10.47 5.12 21.75
CA GLN A 241 9.75 3.87 21.49
C GLN A 241 10.60 3.02 20.55
N ASP A 242 10.49 1.69 20.71
CA ASP A 242 11.26 0.72 19.89
C ASP A 242 10.35 -0.22 19.07
N ASN A 243 9.05 -0.21 19.32
CA ASN A 243 8.12 -1.17 18.74
C ASN A 243 7.47 -0.65 17.45
N MET A 244 8.03 -1.02 16.30
CA MET A 244 7.41 -0.71 14.99
C MET A 244 6.07 -1.43 14.74
N ALA A 245 5.70 -2.41 15.55
CA ALA A 245 4.35 -3.00 15.57
C ALA A 245 3.36 -2.23 16.46
N GLY A 246 3.74 -1.03 16.92
CA GLY A 246 2.86 -0.14 17.66
C GLY A 246 1.58 0.24 16.89
N PRO A 247 0.59 0.80 17.59
CA PRO A 247 -0.72 1.07 17.03
C PRO A 247 -0.64 2.09 15.89
N SER A 248 -1.33 1.81 14.78
CA SER A 248 -1.65 2.81 13.76
C SER A 248 -0.42 3.49 13.13
N LEU A 249 0.64 2.72 12.82
CA LEU A 249 1.79 3.20 12.05
C LEU A 249 1.70 2.81 10.57
N LYS A 250 2.14 3.72 9.71
CA LYS A 250 2.45 3.46 8.30
C LYS A 250 3.96 3.32 8.14
N TYR A 251 4.39 2.16 7.69
CA TYR A 251 5.78 1.84 7.39
C TYR A 251 5.89 1.21 6.00
N ARG A 252 7.08 1.29 5.41
CA ARG A 252 7.38 0.52 4.21
C ARG A 252 7.63 -0.92 4.61
N ARG A 253 7.24 -1.86 3.74
CA ARG A 253 7.43 -3.29 4.00
C ARG A 253 7.71 -4.07 2.72
N ILE A 254 8.48 -5.14 2.88
CA ILE A 254 8.71 -6.16 1.86
C ILE A 254 8.63 -7.52 2.54
N ARG A 255 7.89 -8.45 1.94
CA ARG A 255 7.63 -9.77 2.50
C ARG A 255 8.28 -10.84 1.65
N PHE A 256 8.78 -11.86 2.31
CA PHE A 256 9.33 -13.07 1.74
C PHE A 256 8.68 -14.30 2.36
N ALA A 257 8.65 -15.37 1.58
CA ALA A 257 8.29 -16.71 2.04
C ALA A 257 9.45 -17.66 1.73
N ILE A 258 9.92 -18.38 2.74
CA ILE A 258 10.81 -19.52 2.58
C ILE A 258 9.92 -20.73 2.30
N VAL A 259 10.12 -21.37 1.16
CA VAL A 259 9.22 -22.37 0.60
C VAL A 259 9.65 -23.77 1.06
N PRO A 260 8.72 -24.60 1.59
CA PRO A 260 9.00 -25.97 1.97
C PRO A 260 9.25 -26.85 0.73
N PRO A 261 9.92 -27.99 0.89
CA PRO A 261 10.04 -29.00 -0.17
C PRO A 261 8.65 -29.62 -0.46
N LEU A 262 8.52 -30.22 -1.64
CA LEU A 262 7.26 -30.89 -2.05
C LEU A 262 7.12 -32.31 -1.46
N THR A 263 8.22 -32.88 -0.99
CA THR A 263 8.31 -34.28 -0.53
C THR A 263 8.43 -34.34 0.99
N MET A 264 7.61 -35.19 1.61
CA MET A 264 7.58 -35.33 3.07
C MET A 264 8.90 -35.84 3.66
N GLU A 265 9.70 -36.57 2.89
CA GLU A 265 11.00 -37.09 3.33
C GLU A 265 12.01 -35.97 3.63
N GLU A 266 11.90 -34.84 2.93
CA GLU A 266 12.80 -33.70 3.11
C GLU A 266 12.36 -32.76 4.23
N HIS A 267 11.15 -32.92 4.77
CA HIS A 267 10.54 -32.02 5.76
C HIS A 267 11.42 -31.82 7.01
N VAL A 268 11.93 -32.92 7.59
CA VAL A 268 12.75 -32.85 8.80
C VAL A 268 14.07 -32.12 8.54
N SER A 269 14.75 -32.46 7.44
CA SER A 269 15.98 -31.80 7.01
C SER A 269 15.74 -30.32 6.68
N HIS A 270 14.60 -29.99 6.05
CA HIS A 270 14.21 -28.63 5.74
C HIS A 270 14.00 -27.80 7.02
N SER A 271 13.23 -28.29 7.99
CA SER A 271 13.02 -27.60 9.27
C SER A 271 14.34 -27.36 10.01
N GLN A 272 15.26 -28.33 9.99
CA GLN A 272 16.59 -28.15 10.59
C GLN A 272 17.43 -27.10 9.85
N ARG A 273 17.44 -27.12 8.51
CA ARG A 273 18.16 -26.12 7.70
C ARG A 273 17.59 -24.72 7.88
N LEU A 274 16.26 -24.59 7.96
CA LEU A 274 15.57 -23.34 8.27
C LEU A 274 15.92 -22.85 9.68
N GLY A 275 15.86 -23.72 10.69
CA GLY A 275 16.27 -23.37 12.05
C GLY A 275 17.68 -22.79 12.10
N ASN A 276 18.65 -23.50 11.52
CA ASN A 276 20.04 -23.03 11.45
C ASN A 276 20.18 -21.73 10.63
N CYS A 277 19.31 -21.51 9.63
CA CYS A 277 19.26 -20.27 8.84
C CYS A 277 18.87 -19.08 9.72
N LEU A 278 17.82 -19.24 10.52
CA LEU A 278 17.31 -18.18 11.38
C LEU A 278 18.29 -17.85 12.49
N GLU A 279 18.92 -18.86 13.10
CA GLU A 279 19.95 -18.63 14.14
C GLU A 279 21.15 -17.88 13.57
N SER A 280 21.59 -18.23 12.36
CA SER A 280 22.67 -17.54 11.66
C SER A 280 22.30 -16.13 11.24
N LEU A 281 21.07 -15.91 10.77
CA LEU A 281 20.59 -14.62 10.28
C LEU A 281 20.37 -13.61 11.42
N PHE A 282 19.86 -14.09 12.56
CA PHE A 282 19.48 -13.24 13.68
C PHE A 282 20.51 -13.22 14.83
N GLY A 283 21.49 -14.13 14.80
CA GLY A 283 22.51 -14.25 15.85
C GLY A 283 21.95 -14.64 17.22
N LYS A 284 20.77 -15.29 17.25
CA LYS A 284 20.06 -15.70 18.47
C LYS A 284 19.57 -17.14 18.33
N SER A 285 19.50 -17.87 19.42
CA SER A 285 18.95 -19.23 19.40
C SER A 285 17.46 -19.23 19.03
N LEU A 286 16.95 -20.33 18.47
CA LEU A 286 15.50 -20.46 18.19
C LEU A 286 14.64 -20.23 19.45
N ALA A 287 15.14 -20.65 20.62
CA ALA A 287 14.44 -20.46 21.89
C ALA A 287 14.32 -18.98 22.26
N ASP A 288 15.35 -18.17 22.03
CA ASP A 288 15.37 -16.73 22.29
C ASP A 288 14.52 -15.95 21.29
N LEU A 289 14.42 -16.45 20.06
CA LEU A 289 13.49 -15.96 19.04
C LEU A 289 12.02 -16.36 19.34
N GLY A 290 11.80 -17.20 20.35
CA GLY A 290 10.47 -17.67 20.72
C GLY A 290 9.89 -18.71 19.75
N ILE A 291 10.71 -19.29 18.88
CA ILE A 291 10.30 -20.29 17.89
C ILE A 291 10.14 -21.66 18.57
N GLY A 292 9.05 -22.37 18.27
CA GLY A 292 8.81 -23.74 18.77
C GLY A 292 8.31 -23.84 20.22
N ARG A 293 7.91 -22.72 20.85
CA ARG A 293 7.37 -22.71 22.22
C ARG A 293 5.89 -23.13 22.23
N ARG A 294 5.63 -24.40 22.58
CA ARG A 294 4.27 -25.02 22.61
C ARG A 294 3.26 -24.43 23.62
N ASN A 295 3.72 -23.66 24.62
CA ASN A 295 2.88 -23.21 25.75
C ASN A 295 2.50 -21.72 25.72
N ARG A 296 2.67 -21.01 24.61
CA ARG A 296 2.17 -19.63 24.45
C ARG A 296 0.92 -19.63 23.57
N PRO A 297 -0.04 -18.71 23.78
CA PRO A 297 -1.07 -18.47 22.77
C PRO A 297 -0.34 -18.23 21.43
N ILE A 298 -0.81 -18.85 20.35
CA ILE A 298 -0.20 -18.81 19.02
C ILE A 298 -0.10 -17.35 18.59
N LEU A 299 1.00 -16.69 18.91
CA LEU A 299 1.40 -15.48 18.23
C LEU A 299 1.78 -15.94 16.83
N LEU A 300 1.19 -15.34 15.81
CA LEU A 300 1.45 -15.72 14.42
C LEU A 300 2.88 -15.37 13.99
N GLY A 301 3.57 -14.49 14.74
CA GLY A 301 4.99 -14.22 14.57
C GLY A 301 5.53 -13.25 15.62
N SER A 302 6.81 -12.92 15.49
CA SER A 302 7.59 -12.07 16.38
C SER A 302 8.40 -11.06 15.57
N PHE A 303 9.04 -10.12 16.26
CA PHE A 303 9.84 -9.05 15.65
C PHE A 303 11.24 -9.04 16.23
N ILE A 304 12.22 -8.69 15.40
CA ILE A 304 13.57 -8.38 15.83
C ILE A 304 14.00 -7.04 15.23
N PRO A 305 14.43 -6.06 16.05
CA PRO A 305 14.98 -4.82 15.56
C PRO A 305 16.38 -5.05 15.00
N PHE A 306 16.69 -4.34 13.91
CA PHE A 306 18.01 -4.27 13.30
C PHE A 306 18.49 -2.83 13.29
N ASP A 307 19.64 -2.62 13.90
CA ASP A 307 20.36 -1.36 13.85
C ASP A 307 21.48 -1.49 12.80
N ALA A 308 21.38 -0.70 11.73
CA ALA A 308 22.41 -0.62 10.70
C ALA A 308 23.39 0.55 10.94
N GLY A 309 23.15 1.37 11.97
CA GLY A 309 24.02 2.47 12.36
C GLY A 309 24.10 3.56 11.28
N PHE A 310 25.25 4.23 11.23
CA PHE A 310 25.59 5.16 10.15
C PHE A 310 26.18 4.37 8.98
N VAL A 311 25.49 4.41 7.84
CA VAL A 311 25.87 3.69 6.63
C VAL A 311 26.44 4.69 5.62
N ASP A 312 27.52 4.33 4.93
CA ASP A 312 28.11 5.17 3.89
C ASP A 312 27.08 5.62 2.84
N GLY A 313 27.00 6.94 2.65
CA GLY A 313 26.04 7.59 1.75
C GLY A 313 24.65 7.84 2.36
N ALA A 314 24.43 7.47 3.63
CA ALA A 314 23.28 7.95 4.40
C ALA A 314 23.71 9.15 5.26
N ASP A 315 22.88 10.18 5.26
CA ASP A 315 23.03 11.39 6.08
C ASP A 315 22.49 11.22 7.51
N ARG A 316 22.02 10.01 7.85
CA ARG A 316 21.30 9.71 9.08
C ARG A 316 21.48 8.26 9.52
N HIS A 317 21.32 8.02 10.82
CA HIS A 317 21.26 6.67 11.39
C HIS A 317 20.15 5.83 10.74
N GLN A 318 20.45 4.55 10.51
CA GLN A 318 19.59 3.63 9.77
C GLN A 318 19.13 2.47 10.67
N SER A 319 17.82 2.27 10.78
CA SER A 319 17.25 1.13 11.51
C SER A 319 15.95 0.62 10.88
N PHE A 320 15.68 -0.66 11.11
CA PHE A 320 14.49 -1.34 10.62
C PHE A 320 14.11 -2.51 11.53
N SER A 321 13.00 -3.18 11.27
CA SER A 321 12.59 -4.37 12.02
C SER A 321 12.21 -5.49 11.08
N VAL A 322 12.52 -6.71 11.48
CA VAL A 322 12.15 -7.91 10.74
C VAL A 322 11.12 -8.68 11.55
N TYR A 323 9.95 -8.87 10.94
CA TYR A 323 8.94 -9.80 11.40
C TYR A 323 9.26 -11.20 10.87
N TYR A 324 9.03 -12.21 11.69
CA TYR A 324 9.18 -13.62 11.30
C TYR A 324 8.12 -14.48 11.98
N ASP A 325 7.73 -15.57 11.34
CA ASP A 325 6.81 -16.55 11.91
C ASP A 325 7.46 -17.24 13.12
N THR A 326 6.67 -17.54 14.16
CA THR A 326 7.17 -18.20 15.39
C THR A 326 6.93 -19.71 15.40
N ASP A 327 6.26 -20.23 14.38
CA ASP A 327 6.07 -21.66 14.18
C ASP A 327 6.72 -22.10 12.87
N ILE A 328 7.46 -23.21 12.94
CA ILE A 328 8.08 -23.82 11.76
C ILE A 328 7.25 -25.04 11.41
N ASP A 329 6.32 -24.86 10.47
CA ASP A 329 5.62 -25.99 9.86
C ASP A 329 6.46 -26.53 8.69
N PRO A 330 6.85 -27.82 8.70
CA PRO A 330 7.63 -28.41 7.62
C PRO A 330 6.93 -28.44 6.26
N SER A 331 5.60 -28.30 6.24
CA SER A 331 4.74 -28.42 5.07
C SER A 331 4.15 -27.08 4.61
N ALA A 332 4.46 -25.98 5.29
CA ALA A 332 3.98 -24.64 4.95
C ALA A 332 5.14 -23.64 4.74
N CYS A 333 4.85 -22.51 4.10
CA CYS A 333 5.81 -21.43 3.97
C CYS A 333 6.14 -20.80 5.33
N PHE A 334 7.41 -20.41 5.51
CA PHE A 334 7.86 -19.60 6.64
C PHE A 334 8.06 -18.14 6.20
N HIS A 335 7.38 -17.20 6.84
CA HIS A 335 7.41 -15.81 6.43
C HIS A 335 8.47 -14.99 7.13
N VAL A 336 9.07 -14.10 6.34
CA VAL A 336 9.95 -13.03 6.82
C VAL A 336 9.48 -11.72 6.19
N GLU A 337 9.14 -10.72 7.00
CA GLU A 337 8.73 -9.40 6.52
C GLU A 337 9.63 -8.31 7.10
N VAL A 338 10.35 -7.62 6.21
CA VAL A 338 11.17 -6.47 6.59
C VAL A 338 10.30 -5.23 6.57
N ARG A 339 10.26 -4.50 7.69
CA ARG A 339 9.51 -3.25 7.88
C ARG A 339 10.48 -2.13 8.18
N TRP A 340 10.26 -0.94 7.62
CA TRP A 340 11.12 0.21 7.92
C TRP A 340 10.42 1.56 7.79
N MET A 341 10.90 2.50 8.61
CA MET A 341 10.62 3.94 8.54
C MET A 341 11.93 4.73 8.50
N MET A 342 12.91 4.30 9.30
CA MET A 342 14.22 4.94 9.48
C MET A 342 15.32 4.27 8.64
N ALA A 343 14.99 3.80 7.43
CA ALA A 343 15.98 3.19 6.53
C ALA A 343 15.79 3.60 5.07
N THR A 344 16.87 3.69 4.31
CA THR A 344 16.83 3.85 2.86
C THR A 344 16.52 2.52 2.16
N GLY A 345 15.98 2.61 0.94
CA GLY A 345 15.79 1.42 0.10
C GLY A 345 17.10 0.69 -0.23
N VAL A 346 18.23 1.41 -0.25
CA VAL A 346 19.57 0.84 -0.51
C VAL A 346 20.01 -0.02 0.66
N THR A 347 19.90 0.48 1.90
CA THR A 347 20.21 -0.27 3.13
C THR A 347 19.40 -1.57 3.19
N ILE A 348 18.09 -1.47 2.94
CA ILE A 348 17.19 -2.64 2.93
C ILE A 348 17.56 -3.62 1.81
N SER A 349 17.87 -3.12 0.61
CA SER A 349 18.24 -3.97 -0.52
C SER A 349 19.54 -4.73 -0.28
N ARG A 350 20.55 -4.07 0.33
CA ARG A 350 21.81 -4.71 0.72
C ARG A 350 21.57 -5.80 1.75
N TRP A 351 20.86 -5.49 2.85
CA TRP A 351 20.55 -6.50 3.88
C TRP A 351 19.77 -7.70 3.31
N VAL A 352 18.77 -7.45 2.46
CA VAL A 352 18.00 -8.53 1.82
C VAL A 352 18.89 -9.42 0.94
N THR A 353 19.84 -8.83 0.22
CA THR A 353 20.70 -9.57 -0.72
C THR A 353 21.80 -10.31 0.00
N ASP A 354 22.54 -9.59 0.84
CA ASP A 354 23.81 -10.02 1.43
C ASP A 354 23.61 -10.86 2.70
N GLN A 355 22.50 -10.67 3.42
CA GLN A 355 22.20 -11.39 4.66
C GLN A 355 21.08 -12.41 4.43
N LEU A 356 19.86 -11.96 4.11
CA LEU A 356 18.69 -12.85 4.03
C LEU A 356 18.81 -13.87 2.89
N LYS A 357 18.94 -13.41 1.64
CA LYS A 357 18.98 -14.31 0.48
C LYS A 357 20.23 -15.17 0.45
N GLN A 358 21.37 -14.62 0.85
CA GLN A 358 22.63 -15.35 0.92
C GLN A 358 22.56 -16.47 1.98
N SER A 359 22.07 -16.20 3.19
CA SER A 359 21.93 -17.20 4.26
C SER A 359 20.97 -18.34 3.87
N VAL A 360 19.85 -18.00 3.21
CA VAL A 360 18.92 -18.99 2.64
C VAL A 360 19.61 -19.86 1.60
N LYS A 361 20.36 -19.25 0.67
CA LYS A 361 21.05 -19.95 -0.42
C LYS A 361 22.11 -20.91 0.10
N GLU A 362 22.93 -20.48 1.07
CA GLU A 362 23.98 -21.31 1.69
C GLU A 362 23.41 -22.57 2.34
N ARG A 363 22.15 -22.54 2.76
CA ARG A 363 21.45 -23.66 3.40
C ARG A 363 20.54 -24.43 2.45
N SER A 364 20.66 -24.17 1.14
CA SER A 364 19.88 -24.84 0.08
C SER A 364 18.36 -24.70 0.28
N LEU A 365 17.92 -23.57 0.81
CA LEU A 365 16.51 -23.22 0.97
C LEU A 365 16.04 -22.39 -0.24
N SER A 366 14.73 -22.37 -0.49
CA SER A 366 14.11 -21.54 -1.54
C SER A 366 13.40 -20.35 -0.90
N ILE A 367 13.58 -19.15 -1.44
CA ILE A 367 12.93 -17.92 -0.98
C ILE A 367 12.22 -17.20 -2.12
N LEU A 368 10.99 -16.80 -1.88
CA LEU A 368 10.17 -16.02 -2.80
C LEU A 368 9.87 -14.65 -2.20
N GLN A 369 9.98 -13.59 -3.02
CA GLN A 369 9.44 -12.29 -2.66
C GLN A 369 7.93 -12.31 -2.91
N LEU A 370 7.13 -11.95 -1.91
CA LEU A 370 5.68 -11.91 -2.03
C LEU A 370 5.19 -10.48 -2.33
N PRO A 371 4.30 -10.29 -3.31
CA PRO A 371 3.71 -9.02 -3.65
C PRO A 371 2.61 -8.65 -2.64
N ALA A 372 2.35 -7.35 -2.48
CA ALA A 372 1.35 -6.86 -1.53
C ALA A 372 -0.07 -7.42 -1.78
N CYS A 373 -0.41 -7.78 -3.03
CA CYS A 373 -1.70 -8.37 -3.39
C CYS A 373 -1.89 -9.81 -2.88
N HIS A 374 -0.82 -10.51 -2.51
CA HIS A 374 -0.89 -11.85 -1.90
C HIS A 374 -1.07 -11.76 -0.38
N TYR A 375 -1.04 -10.56 0.21
CA TYR A 375 -1.26 -10.38 1.63
C TYR A 375 -2.75 -10.44 1.98
N VAL A 376 -3.11 -11.30 2.94
CA VAL A 376 -4.40 -11.25 3.62
C VAL A 376 -4.17 -10.82 5.07
N PRO A 377 -4.63 -9.62 5.47
CA PRO A 377 -4.55 -9.21 6.85
C PRO A 377 -5.44 -10.11 7.71
N THR A 378 -4.87 -10.62 8.80
CA THR A 378 -5.52 -11.52 9.76
C THR A 378 -6.67 -10.91 10.57
N ASN A 379 -7.08 -9.68 10.27
CA ASN A 379 -8.18 -8.98 10.95
C ASN A 379 -9.29 -8.50 9.98
N ARG A 380 -9.26 -8.91 8.70
CA ARG A 380 -10.27 -8.49 7.68
C ARG A 380 -10.98 -9.68 7.01
N TRP A 381 -11.21 -10.76 7.75
CA TRP A 381 -11.81 -11.99 7.23
C TRP A 381 -13.28 -11.85 6.77
N PHE A 382 -13.98 -10.79 7.19
CA PHE A 382 -15.40 -10.58 6.92
C PHE A 382 -15.72 -9.76 5.65
N LEU A 383 -14.71 -9.30 4.89
CA LEU A 383 -14.96 -8.51 3.69
C LEU A 383 -15.11 -9.43 2.46
N PRO A 384 -16.26 -9.46 1.77
CA PRO A 384 -16.56 -10.38 0.66
C PRO A 384 -15.69 -10.24 -0.60
N SER A 385 -14.71 -9.36 -0.60
CA SER A 385 -13.87 -9.07 -1.77
C SER A 385 -12.52 -8.51 -1.32
N VAL A 386 -11.67 -9.37 -0.75
CA VAL A 386 -10.22 -9.13 -0.65
C VAL A 386 -9.57 -9.39 -2.02
N SER A 387 -10.19 -8.89 -3.09
CA SER A 387 -9.59 -8.81 -4.41
C SER A 387 -8.75 -7.55 -4.45
N CYS A 388 -7.49 -7.67 -4.87
CA CYS A 388 -6.64 -6.51 -5.11
C CYS A 388 -7.34 -5.61 -6.14
N PRO A 389 -7.57 -4.32 -5.86
CA PRO A 389 -8.29 -3.44 -6.80
C PRO A 389 -7.50 -3.17 -8.08
N PHE A 390 -6.23 -3.60 -8.12
CA PHE A 390 -5.32 -3.41 -9.23
C PHE A 390 -5.00 -4.70 -9.98
N ARG A 391 -5.51 -5.86 -9.53
CA ARG A 391 -5.29 -7.16 -10.20
C ARG A 391 -6.54 -8.03 -10.20
N ALA A 392 -6.98 -8.39 -11.40
CA ALA A 392 -8.07 -9.32 -11.59
C ALA A 392 -7.60 -10.71 -11.14
N ALA A 393 -8.41 -11.36 -10.32
CA ALA A 393 -8.23 -12.75 -9.96
C ALA A 393 -9.14 -13.61 -10.85
N ALA A 394 -8.64 -14.73 -11.34
CA ALA A 394 -9.44 -15.68 -12.10
C ALA A 394 -10.10 -16.69 -11.16
N LEU A 395 -11.36 -17.03 -11.39
CA LEU A 395 -12.08 -18.03 -10.61
C LEU A 395 -12.09 -19.35 -11.38
N ILE A 396 -11.56 -20.41 -10.77
CA ILE A 396 -11.71 -21.78 -11.25
C ILE A 396 -12.86 -22.40 -10.44
N PRO A 397 -14.04 -22.62 -11.05
CA PRO A 397 -15.22 -23.06 -10.32
C PRO A 397 -15.06 -24.49 -9.80
N LEU A 398 -15.57 -24.75 -8.59
CA LEU A 398 -15.73 -26.10 -8.05
C LEU A 398 -17.22 -26.36 -7.81
N VAL A 399 -17.75 -27.43 -8.41
CA VAL A 399 -19.19 -27.74 -8.41
C VAL A 399 -19.72 -28.13 -7.02
N ALA A 400 -18.85 -28.62 -6.13
CA ALA A 400 -19.24 -29.00 -4.77
C ALA A 400 -18.16 -28.65 -3.73
N PRO A 401 -18.54 -28.29 -2.49
CA PRO A 401 -17.59 -28.04 -1.40
C PRO A 401 -16.70 -29.24 -1.08
N SER A 402 -17.20 -30.48 -1.24
CA SER A 402 -16.46 -31.73 -1.09
C SER A 402 -15.20 -31.78 -1.96
N LEU A 403 -15.27 -31.19 -3.16
CA LEU A 403 -14.13 -31.11 -4.07
C LEU A 403 -13.00 -30.23 -3.53
N SER A 404 -13.26 -29.37 -2.54
CA SER A 404 -12.20 -28.55 -1.93
C SER A 404 -11.12 -29.41 -1.29
N ILE A 405 -11.47 -30.57 -0.73
CA ILE A 405 -10.51 -31.50 -0.11
C ILE A 405 -9.62 -32.13 -1.19
N LEU A 406 -10.24 -32.60 -2.28
CA LEU A 406 -9.51 -33.17 -3.42
C LEU A 406 -8.67 -32.11 -4.13
N ALA A 407 -9.19 -30.90 -4.32
CA ALA A 407 -8.43 -29.80 -4.90
C ALA A 407 -7.12 -29.56 -4.14
N ARG A 408 -7.13 -29.60 -2.79
CA ARG A 408 -5.90 -29.45 -1.98
C ARG A 408 -4.84 -30.51 -2.27
N THR A 409 -5.22 -31.76 -2.54
CA THR A 409 -4.23 -32.81 -2.87
C THR A 409 -3.65 -32.60 -4.25
N TYR A 410 -4.46 -32.17 -5.22
CA TYR A 410 -3.99 -31.79 -6.55
C TYR A 410 -3.07 -30.57 -6.53
N LEU A 411 -3.35 -29.58 -5.67
CA LEU A 411 -2.49 -28.39 -5.55
C LEU A 411 -1.03 -28.77 -5.26
N LEU A 412 -0.77 -29.70 -4.34
CA LEU A 412 0.59 -30.20 -4.09
C LEU A 412 1.23 -30.82 -5.34
N ARG A 413 0.45 -31.57 -6.13
CA ARG A 413 0.90 -32.16 -7.41
C ARG A 413 1.23 -31.09 -8.46
N PHE A 414 0.48 -29.99 -8.47
CA PHE A 414 0.77 -28.79 -9.26
C PHE A 414 1.79 -27.87 -8.60
N ARG A 415 2.56 -28.37 -7.63
CA ARG A 415 3.65 -27.65 -6.95
C ARG A 415 3.17 -26.39 -6.21
N PHE A 416 1.96 -26.42 -5.68
CA PHE A 416 1.45 -25.43 -4.74
C PHE A 416 1.58 -25.94 -3.31
N VAL A 417 2.22 -25.16 -2.46
CA VAL A 417 2.39 -25.46 -1.04
C VAL A 417 1.51 -24.54 -0.19
N PRO A 418 1.02 -25.00 0.97
CA PRO A 418 0.34 -24.15 1.93
C PRO A 418 1.14 -22.87 2.26
N ASP A 419 0.47 -21.71 2.18
CA ASP A 419 1.02 -20.42 2.60
C ASP A 419 1.18 -20.38 4.13
N SER A 420 0.07 -20.55 4.84
CA SER A 420 0.03 -20.72 6.29
C SER A 420 -1.27 -21.44 6.66
N PHE A 421 -1.20 -22.37 7.62
CA PHE A 421 -2.38 -23.05 8.14
C PHE A 421 -3.20 -22.20 9.13
N HIS A 422 -2.64 -21.08 9.59
CA HIS A 422 -3.32 -20.19 10.52
C HIS A 422 -4.14 -19.10 9.83
N ASN A 423 -3.98 -18.93 8.52
CA ASN A 423 -4.75 -17.95 7.74
C ASN A 423 -6.07 -18.56 7.24
N LEU A 424 -7.19 -17.84 7.40
CA LEU A 424 -8.51 -18.26 6.91
C LEU A 424 -9.13 -17.19 5.98
N PRO A 425 -9.18 -17.38 4.66
CA PRO A 425 -9.05 -18.65 3.96
C PRO A 425 -7.60 -19.10 3.79
N ILE A 426 -7.42 -20.42 3.82
CA ILE A 426 -6.13 -21.05 3.52
C ILE A 426 -5.74 -20.68 2.10
N GLN A 427 -4.49 -20.24 1.97
CA GLN A 427 -3.86 -19.90 0.70
C GLN A 427 -2.76 -20.89 0.38
N TYR A 428 -2.47 -21.01 -0.91
CA TYR A 428 -1.43 -21.85 -1.43
C TYR A 428 -0.56 -21.04 -2.38
N ILE A 429 0.76 -21.17 -2.25
CA ILE A 429 1.74 -20.48 -3.10
C ILE A 429 2.37 -21.51 -4.04
N HIS A 430 2.45 -21.19 -5.33
CA HIS A 430 3.25 -22.01 -6.23
C HIS A 430 4.74 -21.88 -5.88
N VAL A 431 5.49 -22.97 -5.80
CA VAL A 431 6.90 -22.96 -5.35
C VAL A 431 7.85 -22.10 -6.19
N SER A 432 7.49 -21.75 -7.44
CA SER A 432 8.23 -20.80 -8.28
C SER A 432 7.81 -19.34 -8.11
N GLY A 433 6.76 -19.07 -7.34
CA GLY A 433 6.21 -17.73 -7.13
C GLY A 433 5.39 -17.17 -8.29
N ILE A 434 4.90 -18.01 -9.20
CA ILE A 434 4.08 -17.56 -10.36
C ILE A 434 2.67 -17.10 -9.96
N SER A 435 2.09 -17.70 -8.92
CA SER A 435 0.72 -17.40 -8.49
C SER A 435 0.45 -17.87 -7.06
N VAL A 436 -0.66 -17.35 -6.54
CA VAL A 436 -1.30 -17.78 -5.30
C VAL A 436 -2.71 -18.27 -5.60
N ILE A 437 -3.11 -19.33 -4.91
CA ILE A 437 -4.47 -19.86 -4.95
C ILE A 437 -5.11 -19.65 -3.59
N ARG A 438 -6.33 -19.11 -3.60
CA ARG A 438 -7.14 -18.89 -2.41
C ARG A 438 -8.45 -19.64 -2.54
N PHE A 439 -8.84 -20.37 -1.50
CA PHE A 439 -10.18 -20.95 -1.45
C PHE A 439 -11.21 -19.85 -1.20
N VAL A 440 -12.18 -19.71 -2.11
CA VAL A 440 -13.28 -18.75 -2.01
C VAL A 440 -14.60 -19.47 -2.17
N ARG A 441 -15.71 -18.79 -1.85
CA ARG A 441 -17.05 -19.36 -2.10
C ARG A 441 -17.22 -19.58 -3.61
N GLY A 442 -17.42 -20.83 -4.01
CA GLY A 442 -17.63 -21.22 -5.41
C GLY A 442 -16.41 -21.78 -6.14
N GLY A 443 -15.22 -21.83 -5.52
CA GLY A 443 -14.07 -22.49 -6.11
C GLY A 443 -12.70 -21.97 -5.67
N LEU A 444 -11.74 -22.02 -6.59
CA LEU A 444 -10.36 -21.58 -6.39
C LEU A 444 -10.15 -20.23 -7.05
N GLN A 445 -9.69 -19.25 -6.29
CA GLN A 445 -9.29 -17.94 -6.79
C GLN A 445 -7.79 -17.96 -7.12
N TRP A 446 -7.46 -17.84 -8.41
CA TRP A 446 -6.10 -17.71 -8.92
C TRP A 446 -5.67 -16.24 -8.96
N ILE A 447 -4.53 -15.93 -8.35
CA ILE A 447 -3.93 -14.60 -8.31
C ILE A 447 -2.51 -14.69 -8.87
N SER A 448 -2.30 -14.13 -10.07
CA SER A 448 -0.98 -14.14 -10.71
C SER A 448 -0.01 -13.18 -10.03
N HIS A 449 1.24 -13.62 -9.88
CA HIS A 449 2.30 -12.78 -9.36
C HIS A 449 2.66 -11.66 -10.37
N PRO A 450 2.84 -10.40 -9.93
CA PRO A 450 3.09 -9.26 -10.81
C PRO A 450 4.30 -9.36 -11.73
N LYS A 451 5.32 -10.09 -11.29
CA LYS A 451 6.58 -10.28 -12.01
C LYS A 451 6.71 -11.69 -12.60
N ALA A 452 5.64 -12.50 -12.59
CA ALA A 452 5.68 -13.79 -13.24
C ALA A 452 5.75 -13.62 -14.76
N ASN A 453 6.39 -14.57 -15.44
CA ASN A 453 6.26 -14.70 -16.89
C ASN A 453 4.79 -14.99 -17.21
N SER A 454 4.18 -14.17 -18.07
CA SER A 454 2.77 -14.26 -18.41
C SER A 454 2.43 -15.57 -19.12
N GLN A 455 3.33 -16.12 -19.94
CA GLN A 455 3.12 -17.38 -20.65
C GLN A 455 3.15 -18.57 -19.70
N ASP A 456 4.16 -18.63 -18.81
CA ASP A 456 4.29 -19.71 -17.84
C ASP A 456 3.11 -19.71 -16.85
N ALA A 457 2.71 -18.52 -16.38
CA ALA A 457 1.57 -18.37 -15.50
C ALA A 457 0.26 -18.79 -16.17
N LEU A 458 0.07 -18.42 -17.45
CA LEU A 458 -1.12 -18.81 -18.22
C LEU A 458 -1.16 -20.33 -18.46
N ALA A 459 -0.05 -20.94 -18.83
CA ALA A 459 0.03 -22.39 -19.07
C ALA A 459 -0.29 -23.18 -17.78
N GLN A 460 0.24 -22.76 -16.64
CA GLN A 460 -0.07 -23.38 -15.35
C GLN A 460 -1.51 -23.15 -14.91
N PHE A 461 -2.07 -21.96 -15.18
CA PHE A 461 -3.48 -21.67 -14.94
C PHE A 461 -4.39 -22.61 -15.75
N GLN A 462 -4.17 -22.72 -17.07
CA GLN A 462 -4.98 -23.54 -17.97
C GLN A 462 -4.94 -25.01 -17.58
N LEU A 463 -3.76 -25.53 -17.25
CA LEU A 463 -3.57 -26.91 -16.81
C LEU A 463 -4.35 -27.22 -15.52
N LEU A 464 -4.32 -26.29 -14.56
CA LEU A 464 -5.07 -26.42 -13.32
C LEU A 464 -6.58 -26.32 -13.56
N GLU A 465 -7.02 -25.36 -14.37
CA GLU A 465 -8.42 -25.16 -14.74
C GLU A 465 -9.02 -26.40 -15.40
N GLU A 466 -8.33 -26.96 -16.39
CA GLU A 466 -8.73 -28.20 -17.08
C GLU A 466 -8.86 -29.36 -16.08
N THR A 467 -7.87 -29.53 -15.20
CA THR A 467 -7.88 -30.61 -14.21
C THR A 467 -9.04 -30.47 -13.20
N MET A 468 -9.32 -29.25 -12.73
CA MET A 468 -10.45 -28.99 -11.83
C MET A 468 -11.80 -29.15 -12.54
N GLY A 469 -11.85 -28.83 -13.84
CA GLY A 469 -12.99 -29.10 -14.70
C GLY A 469 -13.29 -30.59 -14.81
N ILE A 470 -12.27 -31.41 -15.11
CA ILE A 470 -12.40 -32.88 -15.16
C ILE A 470 -12.88 -33.42 -13.81
N LEU A 471 -12.28 -32.97 -12.69
CA LEU A 471 -12.69 -33.37 -11.35
C LEU A 471 -14.17 -33.07 -11.07
N SER A 472 -14.64 -31.90 -11.52
CA SER A 472 -16.03 -31.49 -11.38
C SER A 472 -17.00 -32.33 -12.21
N VAL A 473 -16.61 -32.68 -13.45
CA VAL A 473 -17.38 -33.60 -14.30
C VAL A 473 -17.46 -34.99 -13.67
N CYS A 474 -16.31 -35.55 -13.26
CA CYS A 474 -16.26 -36.87 -12.61
C CYS A 474 -17.15 -36.92 -11.36
N HIS A 475 -17.10 -35.90 -10.51
CA HIS A 475 -17.93 -35.82 -9.32
C HIS A 475 -19.44 -35.80 -9.66
N THR A 476 -19.82 -35.02 -10.66
CA THR A 476 -21.21 -34.93 -11.11
C THR A 476 -21.71 -36.26 -11.67
N THR A 477 -20.90 -36.94 -12.48
CA THR A 477 -21.21 -38.27 -13.02
C THR A 477 -21.34 -39.33 -11.94
N VAL A 478 -20.44 -39.35 -10.95
CA VAL A 478 -20.51 -40.30 -9.83
C VAL A 478 -21.77 -40.08 -9.01
N ILE A 479 -22.14 -38.83 -8.71
CA ILE A 479 -23.39 -38.54 -7.99
C ILE A 479 -24.61 -39.00 -8.80
N ALA A 480 -24.63 -38.74 -10.12
CA ALA A 480 -25.73 -39.18 -10.96
C ALA A 480 -25.90 -40.71 -10.95
N LEU A 481 -24.79 -41.46 -11.05
CA LEU A 481 -24.80 -42.92 -10.98
C LEU A 481 -25.25 -43.45 -9.61
N VAL A 482 -24.77 -42.84 -8.52
CA VAL A 482 -25.19 -43.23 -7.16
C VAL A 482 -26.69 -43.02 -6.99
N ASN A 483 -27.22 -41.89 -7.46
CA ASN A 483 -28.65 -41.60 -7.38
C ASN A 483 -29.48 -42.60 -8.20
N GLU A 484 -29.02 -42.95 -9.41
CA GLU A 484 -29.68 -43.95 -10.25
C GLU A 484 -29.74 -45.32 -9.57
N ILE A 485 -28.65 -45.75 -8.91
CA ILE A 485 -28.60 -47.01 -8.15
C ILE A 485 -29.56 -46.96 -6.95
N THR A 486 -29.52 -45.88 -6.17
CA THR A 486 -30.39 -45.75 -4.98
C THR A 486 -31.86 -45.67 -5.35
N ASP A 487 -32.20 -45.01 -6.45
CA ASP A 487 -33.56 -44.97 -6.96
C ASP A 487 -33.98 -46.37 -7.42
N HIS A 488 -33.10 -47.12 -8.09
CA HIS A 488 -33.38 -48.47 -8.55
C HIS A 488 -33.61 -49.47 -7.39
N ASP A 489 -32.89 -49.32 -6.27
CA ASP A 489 -33.05 -50.13 -5.06
C ASP A 489 -34.33 -49.77 -4.28
N MET A 490 -34.82 -48.53 -4.38
CA MET A 490 -36.08 -48.09 -3.77
C MET A 490 -37.33 -48.65 -4.46
N PHE A 491 -37.23 -49.10 -5.72
CA PHE A 491 -38.34 -49.64 -6.51
C PHE A 491 -38.36 -51.18 -6.59
N MET A 492 -37.50 -51.88 -5.86
CA MET A 492 -37.60 -53.34 -5.71
C MET A 492 -38.60 -53.68 -4.58
N PRO A 493 -39.78 -54.28 -4.87
CA PRO A 493 -40.66 -54.75 -3.82
C PRO A 493 -40.04 -55.98 -3.15
N SER A 494 -40.10 -56.00 -1.81
CA SER A 494 -39.66 -57.10 -0.94
C SER A 494 -40.31 -58.45 -1.26
#